data_AF-A0A2W1LA86-F1
#
_entry.id   AF-A0A2W1LA86-F1
#
_cell.length_a   1.000
_cell.length_b   1.000
_cell.length_c   1.000
_cell.angle_alpha   90.00
_cell.angle_beta   90.00
_cell.angle_gamma   90.00
#
_symmetry.space_group_name_H-M   'P 1'
#
loop_
_entity.id
_entity.type
_entity.pdbx_description
1 polymer ?
#
loop_
_entity_poly.entity_id
_entity_poly.type
_entity_poly.pdbx_seq_one_letter_code
_entity_poly.pdbx_strand_id
1 'polypeptide(L)'
;MYVVLESLMYLCLSVLFGAFILEAIPDNRKPVVVVPRIYMTASIIGIVVGSGAQVVKLIIFFMVELGYDLDFVVFRVLRDYDIGHGWLWTLVLGILLYALLLMKIEPEYAQQVPYIKLAILVLIVGAQGWASHSKTVSGMPGFWSHTFHLLAVTVWIGIVLVIGWFTLRSQNWRQWLGWMTPLSLLCLSVTLIAGFMMMFDLAPNYRNAWVLDYGQALLLKHIMIVPLLTVAGVNSVYLRRKLRRMPDYNPLPILKLESMLALLIFVTTAYMGQQEPPDDLAETLTESEVHVGPSALFTWFYPGEVFPDMQVQLAVNLTSIVLSTVACLSLLLGVWLAGKRKAVGKAFAAFIVSILMGYLAVMTAII
;
A
#
# COMPACT_ATOMS: atom_id res chain seq x y z
N MET A 1 -17.01 -0.85 -3.30
CA MET A 1 -16.51 -1.78 -4.33
C MET A 1 -15.10 -1.42 -4.80
N TYR A 2 -14.88 -0.20 -5.31
CA TYR A 2 -13.57 0.24 -5.86
C TYR A 2 -12.39 0.08 -4.90
N VAL A 3 -12.55 0.46 -3.63
CA VAL A 3 -11.54 0.27 -2.57
C VAL A 3 -11.07 -1.18 -2.45
N VAL A 4 -12.00 -2.14 -2.54
CA VAL A 4 -11.67 -3.58 -2.43
C VAL A 4 -10.87 -4.04 -3.64
N LEU A 5 -11.25 -3.61 -4.85
CA LEU A 5 -10.56 -3.96 -6.09
C LEU A 5 -9.14 -3.39 -6.14
N GLU A 6 -8.96 -2.14 -5.71
CA GLU A 6 -7.65 -1.51 -5.66
C GLU A 6 -6.77 -2.10 -4.55
N SER A 7 -7.33 -2.39 -3.37
CA SER A 7 -6.63 -3.12 -2.30
C SER A 7 -6.15 -4.49 -2.78
N LEU A 8 -7.02 -5.20 -3.50
CA LEU A 8 -6.70 -6.50 -4.10
C LEU A 8 -5.58 -6.36 -5.14
N MET A 9 -5.61 -5.32 -5.98
CA MET A 9 -4.55 -5.04 -6.95
C MET A 9 -3.19 -4.87 -6.24
N TYR A 10 -3.10 -4.09 -5.16
CA TYR A 10 -1.85 -3.90 -4.40
C TYR A 10 -1.34 -5.20 -3.78
N LEU A 11 -2.26 -6.03 -3.24
CA LEU A 11 -1.93 -7.37 -2.76
C LEU A 11 -1.40 -8.26 -3.91
N CYS A 12 -2.08 -8.26 -5.06
CA CYS A 12 -1.70 -9.07 -6.20
C CYS A 12 -0.33 -8.69 -6.78
N LEU A 13 -0.04 -7.38 -6.92
CA LEU A 13 1.28 -6.86 -7.27
C LEU A 13 2.34 -7.35 -6.29
N SER A 14 2.08 -7.23 -4.98
CA SER A 14 3.01 -7.65 -3.93
C SER A 14 3.30 -9.16 -3.99
N VAL A 15 2.29 -9.99 -4.20
CA VAL A 15 2.47 -11.45 -4.35
C VAL A 15 3.36 -11.76 -5.56
N LEU A 16 3.16 -11.13 -6.71
CA LEU A 16 3.96 -11.40 -7.91
C LEU A 16 5.40 -10.90 -7.79
N PHE A 17 5.62 -9.68 -7.26
CA PHE A 17 6.98 -9.20 -6.99
C PHE A 17 7.71 -10.11 -6.01
N GLY A 18 7.06 -10.49 -4.91
CA GLY A 18 7.63 -11.43 -3.94
C GLY A 18 7.99 -12.76 -4.58
N ALA A 19 7.08 -13.34 -5.37
CA ALA A 19 7.29 -14.62 -6.04
C ALA A 19 8.44 -14.57 -7.05
N PHE A 20 8.45 -13.60 -7.95
CA PHE A 20 9.44 -13.55 -9.04
C PHE A 20 10.82 -13.08 -8.57
N ILE A 21 10.91 -12.19 -7.58
CA ILE A 21 12.20 -11.84 -6.97
C ILE A 21 12.79 -13.07 -6.29
N LEU A 22 11.97 -13.83 -5.55
CA LEU A 22 12.45 -15.04 -4.92
C LEU A 22 12.79 -16.12 -5.94
N GLU A 23 12.09 -16.22 -7.08
CA GLU A 23 12.45 -17.10 -8.19
C GLU A 23 13.84 -16.75 -8.76
N ALA A 24 14.16 -15.45 -8.89
CA ALA A 24 15.45 -14.97 -9.42
C ALA A 24 16.64 -15.22 -8.47
N ILE A 25 16.39 -15.35 -7.17
CA ILE A 25 17.45 -15.50 -6.16
C ILE A 25 17.88 -16.97 -6.03
N PRO A 26 19.18 -17.29 -5.97
CA PRO A 26 19.65 -18.67 -5.77
C PRO A 26 19.13 -19.33 -4.49
N ASP A 27 18.86 -20.64 -4.54
CA ASP A 27 18.25 -21.41 -3.43
C ASP A 27 19.09 -21.42 -2.14
N ASN A 28 20.41 -21.25 -2.24
CA ASN A 28 21.29 -21.14 -1.07
C ASN A 28 21.22 -19.77 -0.36
N ARG A 29 20.48 -18.78 -0.90
CA ARG A 29 20.34 -17.43 -0.31
C ARG A 29 18.94 -17.10 0.18
N LYS A 30 18.00 -18.04 0.10
CA LYS A 30 16.61 -17.85 0.50
C LYS A 30 16.06 -19.11 1.20
N PRO A 31 15.02 -19.01 2.03
CA PRO A 31 14.28 -20.18 2.50
C PRO A 31 13.60 -20.90 1.33
N VAL A 32 13.23 -22.17 1.55
CA VAL A 32 12.46 -22.93 0.55
C VAL A 32 11.04 -22.40 0.53
N VAL A 33 10.70 -21.67 -0.53
CA VAL A 33 9.40 -21.04 -0.75
C VAL A 33 8.80 -21.61 -2.01
N VAL A 34 7.52 -21.99 -1.94
CA VAL A 34 6.77 -22.46 -3.11
C VAL A 34 5.47 -21.69 -3.17
N VAL A 35 5.33 -20.81 -4.17
CA VAL A 35 4.09 -20.11 -4.45
C VAL A 35 3.31 -20.92 -5.49
N PRO A 36 2.14 -21.49 -5.14
CA PRO A 36 1.37 -22.27 -6.10
C PRO A 36 0.93 -21.42 -7.30
N ARG A 37 0.94 -22.01 -8.49
CA ARG A 37 0.62 -21.33 -9.75
C ARG A 37 -0.75 -20.67 -9.76
N ILE A 38 -1.71 -21.22 -9.00
CA ILE A 38 -3.04 -20.62 -8.87
C ILE A 38 -2.99 -19.23 -8.25
N TYR A 39 -2.13 -18.99 -7.24
CA TYR A 39 -1.98 -17.67 -6.64
C TYR A 39 -1.33 -16.70 -7.62
N MET A 40 -0.30 -17.13 -8.36
CA MET A 40 0.31 -16.27 -9.39
C MET A 40 -0.68 -15.92 -10.50
N THR A 41 -1.46 -16.89 -10.97
CA THR A 41 -2.48 -16.67 -12.01
C THR A 41 -3.59 -15.74 -11.51
N ALA A 42 -4.10 -16.00 -10.30
CA ALA A 42 -5.11 -15.16 -9.67
C ALA A 42 -4.59 -13.73 -9.44
N SER A 43 -3.31 -13.57 -9.11
CA SER A 43 -2.70 -12.24 -8.98
C SER A 43 -2.63 -11.49 -10.30
N ILE A 44 -2.29 -12.14 -11.41
CA ILE A 44 -2.31 -11.47 -12.72
C ILE A 44 -3.72 -11.00 -13.07
N ILE A 45 -4.72 -11.88 -12.93
CA ILE A 45 -6.13 -11.53 -13.19
C ILE A 45 -6.57 -10.40 -12.25
N GLY A 46 -6.22 -10.48 -10.97
CA GLY A 46 -6.55 -9.47 -9.97
C GLY A 46 -5.95 -8.10 -10.27
N ILE A 47 -4.76 -8.03 -10.87
CA ILE A 47 -4.15 -6.75 -11.30
C ILE A 47 -4.94 -6.15 -12.46
N VAL A 48 -5.27 -6.95 -13.48
CA VAL A 48 -5.99 -6.47 -14.67
C VAL A 48 -7.42 -6.03 -14.30
N VAL A 49 -8.13 -6.84 -13.51
CA VAL A 49 -9.48 -6.52 -13.06
C VAL A 49 -9.47 -5.35 -12.07
N GLY A 50 -8.52 -5.35 -11.12
CA GLY A 50 -8.40 -4.32 -10.09
C GLY A 50 -8.10 -2.93 -10.67
N SER A 51 -7.15 -2.84 -11.60
CA SER A 51 -6.84 -1.58 -12.29
C SER A 51 -7.97 -1.10 -13.21
N GLY A 52 -8.77 -2.02 -13.76
CA GLY A 52 -9.95 -1.68 -14.58
C GLY A 52 -11.06 -0.99 -13.80
N ALA A 53 -11.03 -1.05 -12.46
CA ALA A 53 -12.03 -0.43 -11.61
C ALA A 53 -12.12 1.11 -11.81
N GLN A 54 -10.98 1.78 -12.03
CA GLN A 54 -10.93 3.23 -12.27
C GLN A 54 -11.50 3.60 -13.65
N VAL A 55 -11.24 2.78 -14.66
CA VAL A 55 -11.81 2.94 -16.00
C VAL A 55 -13.34 2.85 -15.92
N VAL A 56 -13.86 1.85 -15.20
CA VAL A 56 -15.30 1.67 -14.98
C VAL A 56 -15.90 2.85 -14.22
N LYS A 57 -15.23 3.34 -13.15
CA LYS A 57 -15.68 4.52 -12.40
C LYS A 57 -15.82 5.74 -13.33
N LEU A 58 -14.84 5.97 -14.19
CA LEU A 58 -14.85 7.09 -15.14
C LEU A 58 -15.95 6.94 -16.20
N ILE A 59 -16.16 5.74 -16.74
CA ILE A 59 -17.26 5.47 -17.69
C ILE A 59 -18.62 5.75 -17.05
N ILE A 60 -18.83 5.27 -15.81
CA ILE A 60 -20.09 5.49 -15.08
C ILE A 60 -20.32 6.98 -14.85
N PHE A 61 -19.29 7.74 -14.48
CA PHE A 61 -19.39 9.19 -14.32
C PHE A 61 -19.87 9.88 -15.61
N PHE A 62 -19.24 9.59 -16.75
CA PHE A 62 -19.66 10.17 -18.03
C PHE A 62 -21.08 9.77 -18.45
N MET A 63 -21.49 8.54 -18.15
CA MET A 63 -22.82 8.06 -18.51
C MET A 63 -23.91 8.65 -17.63
N VAL A 64 -23.74 8.57 -16.31
CA VAL A 64 -24.77 8.88 -15.32
C VAL A 64 -24.84 10.39 -15.07
N GLU A 65 -23.69 11.03 -14.86
CA GLU A 65 -23.65 12.45 -14.48
C GLU A 65 -23.70 13.37 -15.69
N LEU A 66 -23.10 12.95 -16.82
CA LEU A 66 -22.98 13.79 -18.02
C LEU A 66 -23.88 13.34 -19.19
N GLY A 67 -24.63 12.24 -19.02
CA GLY A 67 -25.67 11.81 -19.98
C GLY A 67 -25.15 11.32 -21.34
N TYR A 68 -23.89 10.87 -21.43
CA TYR A 68 -23.33 10.35 -22.68
C TYR A 68 -23.68 8.87 -22.93
N ASP A 69 -23.78 8.49 -24.20
CA ASP A 69 -24.00 7.10 -24.63
C ASP A 69 -22.80 6.19 -24.33
N LEU A 70 -23.08 4.93 -23.97
CA LEU A 70 -22.08 3.95 -23.52
C LEU A 70 -20.96 3.69 -24.54
N ASP A 71 -21.34 3.48 -25.80
CA ASP A 71 -20.41 3.12 -26.88
C ASP A 71 -19.42 4.25 -27.18
N PHE A 72 -19.92 5.48 -27.22
CA PHE A 72 -19.09 6.67 -27.37
C PHE A 72 -18.14 6.86 -26.18
N VAL A 73 -18.64 6.72 -24.95
CA VAL A 73 -17.84 6.92 -23.72
C VAL A 73 -16.76 5.87 -23.59
N VAL A 74 -17.07 4.59 -23.79
CA VAL A 74 -16.08 3.50 -23.65
C VAL A 74 -14.91 3.71 -24.60
N PHE A 75 -15.21 4.00 -25.87
CA PHE A 75 -14.17 4.25 -26.87
C PHE A 75 -13.32 5.48 -26.50
N ARG A 76 -13.97 6.55 -26.08
CA ARG A 76 -13.29 7.80 -25.71
C ARG A 76 -12.43 7.65 -24.45
N VAL A 77 -12.94 7.02 -23.40
CA VAL A 77 -12.20 6.77 -22.16
C VAL A 77 -10.98 5.91 -22.42
N LEU A 78 -11.09 4.85 -23.23
CA LEU A 78 -9.97 3.95 -23.51
C LEU A 78 -8.90 4.59 -24.41
N ARG A 79 -9.29 5.49 -25.32
CA ARG A 79 -8.39 6.08 -26.33
C ARG A 79 -7.83 7.44 -25.96
N ASP A 80 -8.56 8.26 -25.22
CA ASP A 80 -8.21 9.67 -25.03
C ASP A 80 -7.72 9.96 -23.60
N TYR A 81 -8.05 9.10 -22.61
CA TYR A 81 -7.71 9.34 -21.21
C TYR A 81 -6.53 8.49 -20.73
N ASP A 82 -5.67 9.08 -19.90
CA ASP A 82 -4.49 8.41 -19.33
C ASP A 82 -4.85 7.14 -18.54
N ILE A 83 -5.98 7.16 -17.83
CA ILE A 83 -6.49 6.02 -17.07
C ILE A 83 -6.80 4.84 -18.01
N GLY A 84 -7.41 5.12 -19.16
CA GLY A 84 -7.69 4.13 -20.20
C GLY A 84 -6.41 3.54 -20.79
N HIS A 85 -5.46 4.40 -21.16
CA HIS A 85 -4.14 3.97 -21.65
C HIS A 85 -3.38 3.10 -20.65
N GLY A 86 -3.33 3.51 -19.38
CA GLY A 86 -2.66 2.75 -18.32
C GLY A 86 -3.29 1.37 -18.11
N TRP A 87 -4.61 1.27 -18.19
CA TRP A 87 -5.30 -0.02 -18.12
C TRP A 87 -5.03 -0.91 -19.34
N LEU A 88 -5.07 -0.36 -20.56
CA LEU A 88 -4.77 -1.13 -21.79
C LEU A 88 -3.34 -1.69 -21.75
N TRP A 89 -2.36 -0.89 -21.32
CA TRP A 89 -0.99 -1.39 -21.12
C TRP A 89 -0.94 -2.48 -20.05
N THR A 90 -1.65 -2.31 -18.94
CA THR A 90 -1.74 -3.32 -17.88
C THR A 90 -2.34 -4.63 -18.40
N LEU A 91 -3.38 -4.56 -19.24
CA LEU A 91 -4.01 -5.71 -19.86
C LEU A 91 -3.03 -6.46 -20.79
N VAL A 92 -2.38 -5.75 -21.72
CA VAL A 92 -1.43 -6.35 -22.67
C VAL A 92 -0.25 -6.99 -21.93
N LEU A 93 0.34 -6.27 -20.98
CA LEU A 93 1.46 -6.78 -20.17
C LEU A 93 1.03 -7.93 -19.26
N GLY A 94 -0.19 -7.91 -18.74
CA GLY A 94 -0.78 -8.99 -17.96
C GLY A 94 -0.96 -10.27 -18.79
N ILE A 95 -1.43 -10.16 -20.04
CA ILE A 95 -1.52 -11.28 -20.99
C ILE A 95 -0.13 -11.85 -21.27
N LEU A 96 0.87 -11.00 -21.52
CA LEU A 96 2.25 -11.44 -21.74
C LEU A 96 2.80 -12.18 -20.52
N LEU A 97 2.58 -11.64 -19.33
CA LEU A 97 3.02 -12.26 -18.08
C LEU A 97 2.33 -13.61 -17.83
N TYR A 98 1.04 -13.71 -18.15
CA TYR A 98 0.29 -14.95 -18.08
C TYR A 98 0.82 -15.99 -19.07
N ALA A 99 1.11 -15.57 -20.31
CA ALA A 99 1.73 -16.43 -21.32
C ALA A 99 3.08 -16.98 -20.83
N LEU A 100 3.94 -16.13 -20.25
CA LEU A 100 5.22 -16.56 -19.65
C LEU A 100 5.05 -17.55 -18.49
N LEU A 101 3.97 -17.44 -17.71
CA LEU A 101 3.66 -18.46 -16.69
C LEU A 101 3.20 -19.79 -17.31
N LEU A 102 2.62 -19.77 -18.51
CA LEU A 102 2.11 -20.95 -19.21
C LEU A 102 3.17 -21.71 -20.01
N MET A 103 4.13 -21.00 -20.57
CA MET A 103 5.17 -21.56 -21.44
C MET A 103 6.04 -22.59 -20.72
N LYS A 104 6.33 -23.70 -21.42
CA LYS A 104 7.41 -24.60 -21.04
C LYS A 104 8.72 -23.96 -21.50
N ILE A 105 9.55 -23.55 -20.55
CA ILE A 105 10.80 -22.89 -20.86
C ILE A 105 11.92 -23.94 -20.88
N GLU A 106 12.74 -23.87 -21.91
CA GLU A 106 13.92 -24.72 -22.04
C GLU A 106 14.93 -24.43 -20.92
N PRO A 107 15.65 -25.44 -20.43
CA PRO A 107 16.57 -25.27 -19.29
C PRO A 107 17.63 -24.18 -19.51
N GLU A 108 18.03 -23.93 -20.75
CA GLU A 108 19.02 -22.89 -21.10
C GLU A 108 18.53 -21.46 -20.81
N TYR A 109 17.23 -21.18 -20.94
CA TYR A 109 16.65 -19.86 -20.68
C TYR A 109 16.05 -19.72 -19.27
N ALA A 110 15.97 -20.81 -18.51
CA ALA A 110 15.27 -20.84 -17.23
C ALA A 110 15.79 -19.78 -16.22
N GLN A 111 17.08 -19.44 -16.27
CA GLN A 111 17.67 -18.42 -15.39
C GLN A 111 17.28 -16.99 -15.76
N GLN A 112 16.92 -16.71 -17.02
CA GLN A 112 16.60 -15.36 -17.51
C GLN A 112 15.13 -14.99 -17.28
N VAL A 113 14.25 -15.99 -17.28
CA VAL A 113 12.79 -15.80 -17.21
C VAL A 113 12.32 -14.98 -16.00
N PRO A 114 12.82 -15.20 -14.77
CA PRO A 114 12.38 -14.39 -13.62
C PRO A 114 12.64 -12.91 -13.82
N TYR A 115 13.76 -12.55 -14.46
CA TYR A 115 14.11 -11.16 -14.75
C TYR A 115 13.19 -10.55 -15.81
N ILE A 116 12.79 -11.31 -16.83
CA ILE A 116 11.81 -10.87 -17.83
C ILE A 116 10.43 -10.63 -17.18
N LYS A 117 9.98 -11.56 -16.33
CA LYS A 117 8.73 -11.40 -15.56
C LYS A 117 8.77 -10.15 -14.68
N LEU A 118 9.90 -9.89 -14.02
CA LEU A 118 10.09 -8.69 -13.20
C LEU A 118 10.10 -7.41 -14.03
N ALA A 119 10.75 -7.40 -15.19
CA ALA A 119 10.74 -6.26 -16.09
C ALA A 119 9.30 -5.91 -16.52
N ILE A 120 8.49 -6.92 -16.87
CA ILE A 120 7.07 -6.73 -17.20
C ILE A 120 6.29 -6.17 -16.00
N LEU A 121 6.52 -6.67 -14.78
CA LEU A 121 5.86 -6.11 -13.57
C LEU A 121 6.24 -4.65 -13.33
N VAL A 122 7.50 -4.26 -13.55
CA VAL A 122 7.94 -2.86 -13.45
C VAL A 122 7.20 -1.99 -14.48
N LEU A 123 7.02 -2.49 -15.71
CA LEU A 123 6.23 -1.79 -16.73
C LEU A 123 4.75 -1.67 -16.33
N ILE A 124 4.17 -2.70 -15.71
CA ILE A 124 2.80 -2.64 -15.16
C ILE A 124 2.70 -1.56 -14.08
N VAL A 125 3.67 -1.51 -13.15
CA VAL A 125 3.72 -0.45 -12.12
C VAL A 125 3.87 0.94 -12.74
N GLY A 126 4.67 1.07 -13.80
CA GLY A 126 4.76 2.29 -14.59
C GLY A 126 3.41 2.68 -15.21
N ALA A 127 2.66 1.73 -15.77
CA ALA A 127 1.33 1.99 -16.30
C ALA A 127 0.34 2.48 -15.22
N GLN A 128 0.46 1.96 -13.98
CA GLN A 128 -0.31 2.48 -12.83
C GLN A 128 0.12 3.90 -12.45
N GLY A 129 1.43 4.19 -12.46
CA GLY A 129 1.93 5.55 -12.26
C GLY A 129 1.43 6.53 -13.32
N TRP A 130 1.31 6.08 -14.58
CA TRP A 130 0.77 6.90 -15.68
C TRP A 130 -0.70 7.24 -15.49
N ALA A 131 -1.49 6.29 -14.98
CA ALA A 131 -2.91 6.47 -14.70
C ALA A 131 -3.20 7.17 -13.35
N SER A 132 -2.18 7.59 -12.59
CA SER A 132 -2.35 8.08 -11.22
C SER A 132 -2.80 9.54 -11.14
N HIS A 133 -3.46 9.90 -10.03
CA HIS A 133 -3.80 11.29 -9.71
C HIS A 133 -2.54 12.16 -9.58
N SER A 134 -1.46 11.63 -9.00
CA SER A 134 -0.18 12.35 -8.91
C SER A 134 0.34 12.78 -10.28
N LYS A 135 0.22 11.94 -11.32
CA LYS A 135 0.60 12.32 -12.69
C LYS A 135 -0.29 13.43 -13.26
N THR A 136 -1.56 13.45 -12.87
CA THR A 136 -2.52 14.47 -13.33
C THR A 136 -2.21 15.82 -12.72
N VAL A 137 -1.94 15.86 -11.41
CA VAL A 137 -1.65 17.10 -10.65
C VAL A 137 -0.24 17.64 -10.97
N SER A 138 0.78 16.78 -10.95
CA SER A 138 2.19 17.21 -10.97
C SER A 138 2.97 16.74 -12.19
N GLY A 139 2.30 16.18 -13.21
CA GLY A 139 2.93 15.70 -14.43
C GLY A 139 3.97 14.59 -14.21
N MET A 140 5.14 14.71 -14.84
CA MET A 140 6.20 13.69 -14.76
C MET A 140 6.79 13.49 -13.35
N PRO A 141 7.02 14.53 -12.52
CA PRO A 141 7.36 14.35 -11.11
C PRO A 141 6.36 13.46 -10.35
N GLY A 142 5.07 13.66 -10.59
CA GLY A 142 4.01 12.86 -9.99
C GLY A 142 4.01 11.41 -10.47
N PHE A 143 4.22 11.20 -11.78
CA PHE A 143 4.42 9.86 -12.36
C PHE A 143 5.56 9.09 -11.69
N TRP A 144 6.74 9.71 -11.57
CA TRP A 144 7.91 9.04 -10.97
C TRP A 144 7.73 8.80 -9.49
N SER A 145 7.16 9.77 -8.75
CA SER A 145 6.89 9.62 -7.33
C SER A 145 5.93 8.46 -7.07
N HIS A 146 4.82 8.39 -7.81
CA HIS A 146 3.87 7.29 -7.67
C HIS A 146 4.49 5.94 -8.06
N THR A 147 5.18 5.87 -9.21
CA THR A 147 5.82 4.65 -9.72
C THR A 147 6.85 4.10 -8.73
N PHE A 148 7.76 4.95 -8.23
CA PHE A 148 8.80 4.53 -7.29
C PHE A 148 8.22 4.17 -5.92
N HIS A 149 7.21 4.91 -5.45
CA HIS A 149 6.53 4.56 -4.20
C HIS A 149 5.87 3.18 -4.30
N LEU A 150 5.04 2.96 -5.32
CA LEU A 150 4.34 1.70 -5.52
C LEU A 150 5.33 0.54 -5.69
N LEU A 151 6.35 0.71 -6.55
CA LEU A 151 7.39 -0.30 -6.78
C LEU A 151 8.10 -0.68 -5.47
N ALA A 152 8.57 0.32 -4.71
CA ALA A 152 9.32 0.09 -3.49
C ALA A 152 8.50 -0.66 -2.44
N VAL A 153 7.23 -0.27 -2.25
CA VAL A 153 6.35 -0.93 -1.28
C VAL A 153 5.98 -2.35 -1.74
N THR A 154 5.61 -2.56 -3.01
CA THR A 154 5.24 -3.90 -3.50
C THR A 154 6.41 -4.86 -3.51
N VAL A 155 7.64 -4.37 -3.72
CA VAL A 155 8.86 -5.19 -3.61
C VAL A 155 9.13 -5.57 -2.17
N TRP A 156 9.20 -4.60 -1.25
CA TRP A 156 9.50 -4.89 0.16
C TRP A 156 8.42 -5.76 0.80
N ILE A 157 7.16 -5.32 0.75
CA ILE A 157 6.05 -6.04 1.36
C ILE A 157 5.80 -7.36 0.64
N GLY A 158 5.97 -7.40 -0.69
CA GLY A 158 5.82 -8.61 -1.48
C GLY A 158 6.73 -9.75 -1.04
N ILE A 159 8.02 -9.47 -0.84
CA ILE A 159 8.97 -10.49 -0.37
C ILE A 159 8.61 -10.96 1.05
N VAL A 160 8.28 -10.03 1.96
CA VAL A 160 7.90 -10.35 3.34
C VAL A 160 6.63 -11.20 3.38
N LEU A 161 5.61 -10.82 2.59
CA LEU A 161 4.35 -11.54 2.45
C LEU A 161 4.60 -12.94 1.89
N VAL A 162 5.32 -13.07 0.78
CA VAL A 162 5.52 -14.36 0.14
C VAL A 162 6.31 -15.31 1.05
N ILE A 163 7.38 -14.84 1.70
CA ILE A 163 8.12 -15.68 2.65
C ILE A 163 7.27 -16.00 3.88
N GLY A 164 6.57 -15.01 4.43
CA GLY A 164 5.75 -15.19 5.64
C GLY A 164 4.70 -16.29 5.48
N TRP A 165 4.13 -16.44 4.29
CA TRP A 165 2.97 -17.30 4.06
C TRP A 165 3.26 -18.57 3.22
N PHE A 166 4.30 -18.57 2.37
CA PHE A 166 4.59 -19.67 1.44
C PHE A 166 5.91 -20.43 1.72
N THR A 167 6.58 -20.18 2.85
CA THR A 167 7.77 -20.94 3.25
C THR A 167 7.40 -22.35 3.72
N LEU A 168 8.01 -23.37 3.12
CA LEU A 168 7.83 -24.79 3.49
C LEU A 168 8.84 -25.25 4.55
N ARG A 169 10.10 -24.81 4.44
CA ARG A 169 11.19 -25.20 5.34
C ARG A 169 11.97 -23.98 5.82
N SER A 170 12.21 -23.95 7.13
CA SER A 170 12.92 -22.88 7.83
C SER A 170 14.44 -23.07 7.72
N GLN A 171 15.02 -22.72 6.58
CA GLN A 171 16.46 -22.80 6.29
C GLN A 171 16.98 -21.49 5.68
N ASN A 172 18.31 -21.29 5.66
CA ASN A 172 18.99 -20.16 5.00
C ASN A 172 18.58 -18.74 5.47
N TRP A 173 18.00 -18.61 6.66
CA TRP A 173 17.54 -17.31 7.19
C TRP A 173 18.64 -16.26 7.30
N ARG A 174 19.86 -16.68 7.62
CA ARG A 174 20.99 -15.76 7.76
C ARG A 174 21.38 -15.16 6.42
N GLN A 175 21.42 -15.97 5.36
CA GLN A 175 21.72 -15.54 4.01
C GLN A 175 20.61 -14.65 3.48
N TRP A 176 19.35 -15.04 3.73
CA TRP A 176 18.18 -14.25 3.37
C TRP A 176 18.20 -12.86 4.00
N LEU A 177 18.38 -12.79 5.32
CA LEU A 177 18.47 -11.50 6.02
C LEU A 177 19.63 -10.65 5.49
N GLY A 178 20.74 -11.29 5.08
CA GLY A 178 21.92 -10.62 4.55
C GLY A 178 21.61 -9.63 3.44
N TRP A 179 20.80 -10.02 2.46
CA TRP A 179 20.39 -9.17 1.34
C TRP A 179 19.02 -8.51 1.54
N MET A 180 18.11 -9.14 2.30
CA MET A 180 16.78 -8.57 2.51
C MET A 180 16.83 -7.28 3.32
N THR A 181 17.64 -7.19 4.38
CA THR A 181 17.70 -5.97 5.21
C THR A 181 18.18 -4.73 4.44
N PRO A 182 19.28 -4.75 3.65
CA PRO A 182 19.64 -3.59 2.85
C PRO A 182 18.58 -3.26 1.80
N LEU A 183 17.94 -4.27 1.18
CA LEU A 183 16.84 -4.06 0.25
C LEU A 183 15.64 -3.39 0.92
N SER A 184 15.21 -3.85 2.11
CA SER A 184 14.09 -3.26 2.83
C SER A 184 14.38 -1.83 3.27
N LEU A 185 15.62 -1.53 3.67
CA LEU A 185 16.03 -0.16 3.99
C LEU A 185 15.98 0.74 2.75
N LEU A 186 16.47 0.27 1.60
CA LEU A 186 16.39 1.00 0.34
C LEU A 186 14.93 1.26 -0.05
N CYS A 187 14.08 0.22 -0.04
CA CYS A 187 12.66 0.34 -0.34
C CYS A 187 11.96 1.29 0.63
N LEU A 188 12.25 1.22 1.92
CA LEU A 188 11.71 2.13 2.92
C LEU A 188 12.10 3.58 2.62
N SER A 189 13.38 3.84 2.34
CA SER A 189 13.87 5.18 1.99
C SER A 189 13.16 5.73 0.75
N VAL A 190 13.07 4.94 -0.32
CA VAL A 190 12.36 5.34 -1.55
C VAL A 190 10.88 5.59 -1.29
N THR A 191 10.23 4.72 -0.51
CA THR A 191 8.81 4.86 -0.14
C THR A 191 8.57 6.18 0.61
N LEU A 192 9.42 6.51 1.58
CA LEU A 192 9.29 7.73 2.36
C LEU A 192 9.51 8.98 1.50
N ILE A 193 10.59 9.01 0.71
CA ILE A 193 10.91 10.16 -0.15
C ILE A 193 9.78 10.41 -1.14
N ALA A 194 9.40 9.38 -1.90
CA ALA A 194 8.34 9.50 -2.90
C ALA A 194 6.96 9.76 -2.27
N GLY A 195 6.71 9.21 -1.08
CA GLY A 195 5.49 9.44 -0.32
C GLY A 195 5.35 10.88 0.15
N PHE A 196 6.43 11.48 0.65
CA PHE A 196 6.44 12.90 1.03
C PHE A 196 6.31 13.82 -0.18
N MET A 197 6.96 13.51 -1.31
CA MET A 197 6.78 14.27 -2.54
C MET A 197 5.31 14.31 -2.96
N MET A 198 4.65 13.15 -3.06
CA MET A 198 3.22 13.10 -3.37
C MET A 198 2.36 13.80 -2.32
N MET A 199 2.72 13.74 -1.03
CA MET A 199 1.98 14.44 0.02
C MET A 199 2.05 15.95 -0.14
N PHE A 200 3.23 16.51 -0.45
CA PHE A 200 3.38 17.95 -0.63
C PHE A 200 2.63 18.47 -1.86
N ASP A 201 2.52 17.63 -2.90
CA ASP A 201 1.78 17.98 -4.11
C ASP A 201 0.26 17.84 -3.92
N LEU A 202 -0.21 16.73 -3.34
CA LEU A 202 -1.63 16.39 -3.25
C LEU A 202 -2.33 16.90 -1.99
N ALA A 203 -1.59 17.26 -0.95
CA ALA A 203 -2.12 17.74 0.32
C ALA A 203 -1.17 18.79 0.94
N PRO A 204 -0.95 19.94 0.27
CA PRO A 204 0.01 20.95 0.69
C PRO A 204 -0.27 21.46 2.10
N ASN A 205 -1.56 21.56 2.47
CA ASN A 205 -2.02 21.88 3.82
C ASN A 205 -2.39 20.62 4.62
N TYR A 206 -1.40 19.77 4.91
CA TYR A 206 -1.60 18.45 5.53
C TYR A 206 -2.59 18.41 6.71
N ARG A 207 -2.53 19.38 7.63
CA ARG A 207 -3.46 19.45 8.78
C ARG A 207 -4.87 19.85 8.38
N ASN A 208 -5.01 20.83 7.50
CA ASN A 208 -6.33 21.30 7.06
C ASN A 208 -7.02 20.27 6.17
N ALA A 209 -6.24 19.45 5.45
CA ALA A 209 -6.75 18.31 4.71
C ALA A 209 -7.50 17.30 5.59
N TRP A 210 -7.28 17.26 6.92
CA TRP A 210 -8.01 16.36 7.83
C TRP A 210 -9.51 16.67 7.88
N VAL A 211 -9.98 17.82 7.42
CA VAL A 211 -11.41 18.08 7.27
C VAL A 211 -12.06 17.11 6.27
N LEU A 212 -11.29 16.62 5.29
CA LEU A 212 -11.74 15.77 4.18
C LEU A 212 -11.40 14.29 4.40
N ASP A 213 -12.14 13.41 3.74
CA ASP A 213 -11.92 11.95 3.81
C ASP A 213 -10.53 11.54 3.35
N TYR A 214 -9.97 12.22 2.34
CA TYR A 214 -8.59 12.00 1.88
C TYR A 214 -7.59 12.25 3.01
N GLY A 215 -7.67 13.39 3.70
CA GLY A 215 -6.73 13.73 4.77
C GLY A 215 -6.91 12.86 6.01
N GLN A 216 -8.14 12.43 6.31
CA GLN A 216 -8.42 11.45 7.37
C GLN A 216 -7.75 10.10 7.07
N ALA A 217 -7.87 9.60 5.84
CA ALA A 217 -7.21 8.37 5.41
C ALA A 217 -5.68 8.50 5.42
N LEU A 218 -5.17 9.66 4.99
CA LEU A 218 -3.73 9.96 5.02
C LEU A 218 -3.19 10.02 6.46
N LEU A 219 -3.90 10.63 7.41
CA LEU A 219 -3.55 10.63 8.83
C LEU A 219 -3.51 9.20 9.38
N LEU A 220 -4.55 8.41 9.11
CA LEU A 220 -4.62 7.03 9.53
C LEU A 220 -3.47 6.20 8.95
N LYS A 221 -3.10 6.42 7.69
CA LYS A 221 -1.93 5.80 7.05
C LYS A 221 -0.64 6.12 7.81
N HIS A 222 -0.40 7.38 8.17
CA HIS A 222 0.79 7.77 8.94
C HIS A 222 0.84 7.09 10.31
N ILE A 223 -0.30 6.99 11.00
CA ILE A 223 -0.39 6.29 12.29
C ILE A 223 -0.12 4.79 12.13
N MET A 224 -0.66 4.14 11.09
CA MET A 224 -0.44 2.73 10.78
C MET A 224 1.03 2.40 10.41
N ILE A 225 1.76 3.36 9.83
CA ILE A 225 3.18 3.19 9.51
C ILE A 225 4.01 3.00 10.79
N VAL A 226 3.66 3.63 11.91
CA VAL A 226 4.40 3.51 13.18
C VAL A 226 4.55 2.06 13.67
N PRO A 227 3.47 1.28 13.88
CA PRO A 227 3.61 -0.13 14.27
C PRO A 227 4.27 -0.98 13.18
N LEU A 228 4.03 -0.71 11.89
CA LEU A 228 4.71 -1.43 10.80
C LEU A 228 6.23 -1.26 10.89
N LEU A 229 6.72 -0.02 10.97
CA LEU A 229 8.16 0.26 11.09
C LEU A 229 8.74 -0.28 12.38
N THR A 230 7.97 -0.27 13.47
CA THR A 230 8.40 -0.86 14.74
C THR A 230 8.62 -2.36 14.58
N VAL A 231 7.68 -3.09 13.96
CA VAL A 231 7.82 -4.53 13.70
C VAL A 231 8.94 -4.82 12.71
N ALA A 232 9.05 -4.05 11.62
CA ALA A 232 10.11 -4.21 10.62
C ALA A 232 11.52 -3.90 11.17
N GLY A 233 11.63 -2.90 12.04
CA GLY A 233 12.86 -2.55 12.75
C GLY A 233 13.29 -3.63 13.75
N VAL A 234 12.33 -4.14 14.54
CA VAL A 234 12.53 -5.31 15.40
C VAL A 234 12.97 -6.50 14.54
N ASN A 235 12.29 -6.78 13.43
CA ASN A 235 12.63 -7.85 12.52
C ASN A 235 14.08 -7.70 11.99
N SER A 236 14.50 -6.50 11.60
CA SER A 236 15.84 -6.27 11.04
C SER A 236 16.96 -6.44 12.08
N VAL A 237 16.78 -5.95 13.31
CA VAL A 237 17.84 -5.94 14.34
C VAL A 237 17.75 -7.13 15.30
N TYR A 238 16.58 -7.38 15.88
CA TYR A 238 16.37 -8.40 16.88
C TYR A 238 16.50 -9.80 16.29
N LEU A 239 15.93 -10.04 15.09
CA LEU A 239 15.99 -11.35 14.47
C LEU A 239 17.43 -11.75 14.12
N ARG A 240 18.22 -10.83 13.56
CA ARG A 240 19.65 -11.05 13.26
C ARG A 240 20.43 -11.46 14.51
N ARG A 241 20.21 -10.77 15.64
CA ARG A 241 20.85 -11.09 16.93
C ARG A 241 20.39 -12.46 17.46
N LYS A 242 19.09 -12.77 17.33
CA LYS A 242 18.50 -14.01 17.84
C LYS A 242 18.94 -15.23 17.05
N LEU A 243 18.98 -15.15 15.72
CA LEU A 243 19.47 -16.22 14.84
C LEU A 243 20.96 -16.53 15.04
N ARG A 244 21.78 -15.55 15.45
CA ARG A 244 23.18 -15.79 15.83
C ARG A 244 23.30 -16.64 17.10
N ARG A 245 22.36 -16.51 18.04
CA ARG A 245 22.36 -17.24 19.33
C ARG A 245 21.59 -18.55 19.26
N MET A 246 20.53 -18.59 18.45
CA MET A 246 19.62 -19.72 18.27
C MET A 246 19.37 -19.90 16.77
N PRO A 247 20.19 -20.71 16.08
CA PRO A 247 20.05 -20.95 14.64
C PRO A 247 18.67 -21.48 14.23
N ASP A 248 18.01 -22.23 15.12
CA ASP A 248 16.68 -22.82 14.91
C ASP A 248 15.51 -21.86 15.19
N TYR A 249 15.78 -20.56 15.33
CA TYR A 249 14.72 -19.59 15.53
C TYR A 249 13.87 -19.43 14.27
N ASN A 250 12.56 -19.66 14.39
CA ASN A 250 11.60 -19.45 13.30
C ASN A 250 11.10 -17.98 13.25
N PRO A 251 11.42 -17.20 12.20
CA PRO A 251 10.98 -15.82 12.05
C PRO A 251 9.61 -15.64 11.42
N LEU A 252 9.00 -16.69 10.86
CA LEU A 252 7.73 -16.61 10.15
C LEU A 252 6.61 -15.89 10.92
N PRO A 253 6.45 -16.08 12.26
CA PRO A 253 5.45 -15.35 13.02
C PRO A 253 5.55 -13.82 12.89
N ILE A 254 6.77 -13.28 12.86
CA ILE A 254 7.01 -11.83 12.76
C ILE A 254 6.78 -11.35 11.33
N LEU A 255 7.22 -12.13 10.33
CA LEU A 255 6.99 -11.79 8.92
C LEU A 255 5.50 -11.77 8.57
N LYS A 256 4.72 -12.72 9.11
CA LYS A 256 3.26 -12.71 8.97
C LYS A 256 2.67 -11.45 9.59
N LEU A 257 3.09 -11.07 10.79
CA LEU A 257 2.64 -9.86 11.48
C LEU A 257 2.95 -8.59 10.68
N GLU A 258 4.19 -8.47 10.17
CA GLU A 258 4.62 -7.37 9.31
C GLU A 258 3.74 -7.28 8.04
N SER A 259 3.52 -8.41 7.37
CA SER A 259 2.65 -8.45 6.19
C SER A 259 1.20 -8.10 6.49
N MET A 260 0.63 -8.56 7.62
CA MET A 260 -0.75 -8.24 8.00
C MET A 260 -0.95 -6.74 8.27
N LEU A 261 0.02 -6.09 8.93
CA LEU A 261 -0.01 -4.63 9.13
C LEU A 261 0.12 -3.88 7.81
N ALA A 262 0.99 -4.34 6.91
CA ALA A 262 1.14 -3.74 5.59
C ALA A 262 -0.15 -3.86 4.73
N LEU A 263 -0.89 -4.97 4.85
CA LEU A 263 -2.18 -5.12 4.16
C LEU A 263 -3.23 -4.11 4.65
N LEU A 264 -3.23 -3.74 5.94
CA LEU A 264 -4.11 -2.66 6.41
C LEU A 264 -3.75 -1.32 5.76
N ILE A 265 -2.46 -1.05 5.60
CA ILE A 265 -1.98 0.16 4.92
C ILE A 265 -2.40 0.15 3.44
N PHE A 266 -2.39 -1.00 2.76
CA PHE A 266 -2.94 -1.10 1.40
C PHE A 266 -4.42 -0.78 1.34
N VAL A 267 -5.21 -1.26 2.30
CA VAL A 267 -6.65 -0.93 2.36
C VAL A 267 -6.87 0.55 2.58
N THR A 268 -6.16 1.16 3.53
CA THR A 268 -6.26 2.62 3.78
C THR A 268 -5.77 3.42 2.57
N THR A 269 -4.72 2.97 1.89
CA THR A 269 -4.19 3.64 0.69
C THR A 269 -5.16 3.51 -0.49
N ALA A 270 -5.80 2.36 -0.66
CA ALA A 270 -6.85 2.19 -1.66
C ALA A 270 -8.08 3.04 -1.34
N TYR A 271 -8.47 3.16 -0.06
CA TYR A 271 -9.54 4.08 0.32
C TYR A 271 -9.17 5.51 -0.05
N MET A 272 -7.96 5.95 0.31
CA MET A 272 -7.44 7.28 0.00
C MET A 272 -7.36 7.54 -1.51
N GLY A 273 -6.94 6.55 -2.31
CA GLY A 273 -6.86 6.65 -3.78
C GLY A 273 -8.22 6.74 -4.48
N GLN A 274 -9.33 6.46 -3.77
CA GLN A 274 -10.69 6.69 -4.28
C GLN A 274 -11.24 8.08 -4.00
N GLN A 275 -10.58 8.85 -3.13
CA GLN A 275 -10.98 10.20 -2.75
C GLN A 275 -10.28 11.23 -3.64
N GLU A 276 -10.93 12.38 -3.80
CA GLU A 276 -10.32 13.53 -4.47
C GLU A 276 -9.19 14.11 -3.60
N PRO A 277 -8.01 14.40 -4.17
CA PRO A 277 -6.93 15.04 -3.45
C PRO A 277 -7.31 16.46 -2.99
N PRO A 278 -6.92 16.90 -1.79
CA PRO A 278 -7.17 18.24 -1.29
C PRO A 278 -6.03 19.20 -1.67
N ASP A 279 -5.74 19.32 -2.97
CA ASP A 279 -4.74 20.25 -3.49
C ASP A 279 -5.23 21.71 -3.38
N ASP A 280 -6.52 21.96 -3.61
CA ASP A 280 -7.22 23.19 -3.18
C ASP A 280 -8.42 22.86 -2.27
N LEU A 281 -8.26 23.13 -0.97
CA LEU A 281 -9.28 22.87 0.05
C LEU A 281 -10.52 23.75 -0.14
N ALA A 282 -10.34 25.00 -0.60
CA ALA A 282 -11.45 25.89 -0.83
C ALA A 282 -12.21 25.43 -2.09
N GLU A 283 -11.52 25.12 -3.18
CA GLU A 283 -12.15 24.55 -4.38
C GLU A 283 -12.93 23.27 -4.05
N THR A 284 -12.31 22.34 -3.31
CA THR A 284 -12.95 21.07 -2.92
C THR A 284 -14.20 21.28 -2.06
N LEU A 285 -14.18 22.24 -1.14
CA LEU A 285 -15.31 22.55 -0.25
C LEU A 285 -16.38 23.46 -0.89
N THR A 286 -16.04 24.25 -1.92
CA THR A 286 -16.92 25.28 -2.50
C THR A 286 -17.42 24.96 -3.91
N GLU A 287 -16.68 24.22 -4.74
CA GLU A 287 -17.05 23.93 -6.14
C GLU A 287 -18.00 22.76 -6.32
N SER A 288 -18.30 21.97 -5.30
CA SER A 288 -19.16 20.80 -5.48
C SER A 288 -20.59 21.03 -4.99
N GLU A 289 -21.44 21.58 -5.87
CA GLU A 289 -22.90 21.33 -5.83
C GLU A 289 -23.22 19.81 -5.83
N VAL A 290 -22.22 18.97 -6.09
CA VAL A 290 -22.25 17.51 -6.04
C VAL A 290 -21.15 16.95 -5.09
N HIS A 291 -21.39 17.04 -3.78
CA HIS A 291 -21.05 16.00 -2.78
C HIS A 291 -19.65 15.80 -2.16
N VAL A 292 -18.74 16.78 -2.07
CA VAL A 292 -17.55 16.61 -1.18
C VAL A 292 -17.70 17.47 0.08
N GLY A 293 -18.67 17.11 0.92
CA GLY A 293 -18.82 17.68 2.26
C GLY A 293 -17.67 17.25 3.19
N PRO A 294 -17.55 17.88 4.39
CA PRO A 294 -16.57 17.47 5.38
C PRO A 294 -16.77 15.99 5.75
N SER A 295 -15.67 15.32 6.08
CA SER A 295 -15.70 13.90 6.46
C SER A 295 -16.71 13.66 7.58
N ALA A 296 -17.53 12.61 7.44
CA ALA A 296 -18.45 12.19 8.49
C ALA A 296 -17.71 11.84 9.80
N LEU A 297 -16.47 11.35 9.68
CA LEU A 297 -15.62 11.12 10.86
C LEU A 297 -15.16 12.43 11.47
N PHE A 298 -14.77 13.42 10.67
CA PHE A 298 -14.34 14.72 11.18
C PHE A 298 -15.47 15.44 11.92
N THR A 299 -16.65 15.53 11.30
CA THR A 299 -17.84 16.19 11.87
C THR A 299 -18.38 15.51 13.13
N TRP A 300 -18.08 14.22 13.34
CA TRP A 300 -18.39 13.55 14.60
C TRP A 300 -17.58 14.13 15.78
N PHE A 301 -16.30 14.44 15.55
CA PHE A 301 -15.39 14.93 16.60
C PHE A 301 -15.35 16.45 16.69
N TYR A 302 -15.60 17.16 15.59
CA TYR A 302 -15.61 18.61 15.53
C TYR A 302 -17.04 19.16 15.61
N PRO A 303 -17.46 19.76 16.74
CA PRO A 303 -18.83 20.24 16.92
C PRO A 303 -19.09 21.62 16.26
N GLY A 304 -18.04 22.28 15.74
CA GLY A 304 -18.15 23.59 15.12
C GLY A 304 -18.57 23.53 13.65
N GLU A 305 -18.91 24.69 13.09
CA GLU A 305 -19.15 24.83 11.65
C GLU A 305 -17.82 24.76 10.88
N VAL A 306 -17.85 24.08 9.73
CA VAL A 306 -16.68 23.93 8.86
C VAL A 306 -16.72 25.02 7.79
N PHE A 307 -15.64 25.78 7.68
CA PHE A 307 -15.49 26.84 6.67
C PHE A 307 -14.34 26.52 5.69
N PRO A 308 -14.41 26.97 4.43
CA PRO A 308 -13.37 26.73 3.43
C PRO A 308 -11.94 27.15 3.86
N ASP A 309 -11.84 28.27 4.58
CA ASP A 309 -10.55 28.81 5.06
C ASP A 309 -10.16 28.33 6.47
N MET A 310 -10.82 27.28 6.98
CA MET A 310 -10.58 26.77 8.33
C MET A 310 -9.12 26.32 8.49
N GLN A 311 -8.50 26.77 9.58
CA GLN A 311 -7.17 26.33 10.00
C GLN A 311 -7.31 25.33 11.13
N VAL A 312 -7.03 24.06 10.86
CA VAL A 312 -7.11 23.00 11.87
C VAL A 312 -5.99 23.19 12.90
N GLN A 313 -6.37 23.48 14.14
CA GLN A 313 -5.44 23.61 15.25
C GLN A 313 -5.53 22.40 16.20
N LEU A 314 -4.46 22.17 16.94
CA LEU A 314 -4.40 21.11 17.94
C LEU A 314 -4.25 21.71 19.32
N ALA A 315 -5.19 21.39 20.21
CA ALA A 315 -5.13 21.67 21.63
C ALA A 315 -4.80 20.41 22.41
N VAL A 316 -3.85 20.53 23.34
CA VAL A 316 -3.55 19.47 24.29
C VAL A 316 -4.66 19.45 25.35
N ASN A 317 -5.39 18.35 25.45
CA ASN A 317 -6.42 18.15 26.45
C ASN A 317 -6.23 16.79 27.14
N LEU A 318 -6.89 16.61 28.29
CA LEU A 318 -6.71 15.42 29.10
C LEU A 318 -7.08 14.14 28.32
N THR A 319 -8.15 14.20 27.51
CA THR A 319 -8.61 13.07 26.69
C THR A 319 -7.55 12.65 25.68
N SER A 320 -6.96 13.59 24.93
CA SER A 320 -5.92 13.30 23.96
C SER A 320 -4.63 12.78 24.60
N ILE A 321 -4.27 13.25 25.80
CA ILE A 321 -3.15 12.71 26.58
C ILE A 321 -3.40 11.25 27.00
N VAL A 322 -4.58 10.96 27.55
CA VAL A 322 -4.94 9.60 28.00
C VAL A 322 -4.95 8.63 26.83
N LEU A 323 -5.60 8.99 25.72
CA LEU A 323 -5.66 8.16 24.51
C LEU A 323 -4.26 7.93 23.91
N SER A 324 -3.42 8.97 23.85
CA SER A 324 -2.02 8.84 23.41
C SER A 324 -1.23 7.89 24.30
N THR A 325 -1.46 7.93 25.62
CA THR A 325 -0.80 7.03 26.57
C THR A 325 -1.21 5.58 26.33
N VAL A 326 -2.52 5.32 26.13
CA VAL A 326 -3.01 3.97 25.81
C VAL A 326 -2.46 3.50 24.46
N ALA A 327 -2.38 4.39 23.46
CA ALA A 327 -1.78 4.08 22.16
C ALA A 327 -0.31 3.64 22.28
N CYS A 328 0.48 4.36 23.09
CA CYS A 328 1.88 4.01 23.37
C CYS A 328 2.02 2.70 24.15
N LEU A 329 1.22 2.48 25.19
CA LEU A 329 1.28 1.26 26.00
C LEU A 329 0.89 0.02 25.17
N SER A 330 -0.13 0.14 24.33
CA SER A 330 -0.57 -0.94 23.42
C SER A 330 0.46 -1.22 22.33
N LEU A 331 1.16 -0.20 21.81
CA LEU A 331 2.30 -0.39 20.90
C LEU A 331 3.41 -1.22 21.56
N LEU A 332 3.83 -0.85 22.78
CA LEU A 332 4.86 -1.54 23.53
C LEU A 332 4.45 -2.99 23.86
N LEU A 333 3.19 -3.20 24.24
CA LEU A 333 2.62 -4.53 24.46
C LEU A 333 2.65 -5.36 23.18
N GLY A 334 2.28 -4.77 22.04
CA GLY A 334 2.33 -5.40 20.72
C GLY A 334 3.74 -5.88 20.37
N VAL A 335 4.76 -5.04 20.58
CA VAL A 335 6.18 -5.40 20.37
C VAL A 335 6.62 -6.55 21.28
N TRP A 336 6.27 -6.48 22.57
CA TRP A 336 6.61 -7.54 23.52
C TRP A 336 5.94 -8.87 23.16
N LEU A 337 4.66 -8.84 22.76
CA LEU A 337 3.93 -10.01 22.29
C LEU A 337 4.48 -10.56 20.97
N ALA A 338 4.89 -9.70 20.03
CA ALA A 338 5.50 -10.11 18.77
C ALA A 338 6.81 -10.90 18.98
N GLY A 339 7.56 -10.57 20.04
CA GLY A 339 8.72 -11.36 20.47
C GLY A 339 8.40 -12.77 20.95
N LYS A 340 7.12 -13.04 21.31
CA LYS A 340 6.62 -14.34 21.77
C LYS A 340 5.96 -15.11 20.62
N ARG A 341 6.56 -16.24 20.23
CA ARG A 341 6.18 -17.04 19.04
C ARG A 341 4.68 -17.40 18.91
N LYS A 342 3.98 -17.62 20.02
CA LYS A 342 2.57 -18.08 20.04
C LYS A 342 1.54 -16.95 20.15
N ALA A 343 1.97 -15.69 20.10
CA ALA A 343 1.11 -14.54 20.39
C ALA A 343 0.88 -13.60 19.21
N VAL A 344 1.09 -14.05 17.95
CA VAL A 344 0.94 -13.20 16.75
C VAL A 344 -0.42 -12.51 16.70
N GLY A 345 -1.52 -13.26 16.91
CA GLY A 345 -2.87 -12.67 16.91
C GLY A 345 -3.07 -11.63 18.01
N LYS A 346 -2.52 -11.87 19.21
CA LYS A 346 -2.58 -10.91 20.32
C LYS A 346 -1.72 -9.67 20.06
N ALA A 347 -0.55 -9.85 19.44
CA ALA A 347 0.32 -8.76 19.02
C ALA A 347 -0.36 -7.88 17.96
N PHE A 348 -0.98 -8.51 16.96
CA PHE A 348 -1.77 -7.82 15.94
C PHE A 348 -2.90 -7.01 16.58
N ALA A 349 -3.70 -7.62 17.46
CA ALA A 349 -4.77 -6.92 18.17
C ALA A 349 -4.26 -5.71 18.99
N ALA A 350 -3.12 -5.86 19.68
CA ALA A 350 -2.50 -4.75 20.41
C ALA A 350 -2.07 -3.60 19.47
N PHE A 351 -1.54 -3.91 18.28
CA PHE A 351 -1.25 -2.88 17.27
C PHE A 351 -2.51 -2.22 16.71
N ILE A 352 -3.60 -2.96 16.52
CA ILE A 352 -4.90 -2.36 16.13
C ILE A 352 -5.37 -1.37 17.19
N VAL A 353 -5.34 -1.75 18.47
CA VAL A 353 -5.69 -0.85 19.57
C VAL A 353 -4.80 0.40 19.57
N SER A 354 -3.50 0.23 19.33
CA SER A 354 -2.56 1.36 19.23
C SER A 354 -2.94 2.33 18.11
N ILE A 355 -3.27 1.81 16.91
CA ILE A 355 -3.68 2.60 15.76
C ILE A 355 -4.98 3.37 16.07
N LEU A 356 -5.99 2.68 16.59
CA LEU A 356 -7.30 3.29 16.90
C LEU A 356 -7.17 4.39 17.97
N MET A 357 -6.45 4.10 19.07
CA MET A 357 -6.27 5.08 20.14
C MET A 357 -5.41 6.26 19.70
N GLY A 358 -4.39 6.03 18.86
CA GLY A 358 -3.58 7.10 18.29
C GLY A 358 -4.38 8.02 17.39
N TYR A 359 -5.26 7.45 16.56
CA TYR A 359 -6.14 8.23 15.70
C TYR A 359 -7.15 9.06 16.52
N LEU A 360 -7.82 8.43 17.50
CA LEU A 360 -8.76 9.13 18.38
C LEU A 360 -8.07 10.23 19.21
N ALA A 361 -6.82 10.02 19.63
CA ALA A 361 -6.05 11.03 20.35
C ALA A 361 -5.85 12.30 19.53
N VAL A 362 -5.58 12.17 18.22
CA VAL A 362 -5.45 13.31 17.31
C VAL A 362 -6.81 13.97 17.08
N MET A 363 -7.85 13.19 16.76
CA MET A 363 -9.18 13.73 16.46
C MET A 363 -9.80 14.49 17.63
N THR A 364 -9.64 13.99 18.86
CA THR A 364 -10.13 14.67 20.07
C THR A 364 -9.30 15.88 20.48
N ALA A 365 -8.13 16.08 19.86
CA ALA A 365 -7.28 17.25 20.09
C ALA A 365 -7.57 18.41 19.12
N ILE A 366 -8.42 18.20 18.11
CA ILE A 366 -8.73 19.23 17.11
C ILE A 366 -9.61 20.33 17.74
N ILE A 367 -9.25 21.59 17.47
CA ILE A 367 -10.01 22.80 17.83
C ILE A 367 -10.13 23.76 16.65
#